data_AF-A0A382WMF2-F1
#
_entry.id   AF-A0A382WMF2-F1
#
_cell.length_a   1.000
_cell.length_b   1.000
_cell.length_c   1.000
_cell.angle_alpha   90.00
_cell.angle_beta   90.00
_cell.angle_gamma   90.00
#
_symmetry.space_group_name_H-M   'P 1'
#
loop_
_entity.id
_entity.type
_entity.pdbx_description
1 polymer ?
#
loop_
_entity_poly.entity_id
_entity_poly.type
_entity_poly.pdbx_seq_one_letter_code
_entity_poly.pdbx_strand_id
1 'polypeptide(L)'
;MVDWQPAGLVSPLPLPEACGLDDVIAVWMPVGPINPDESLPNLSNVPLVDAFEVSTFGTPKRALEHASARYALATLLRDIGFDPFDLRVVRDEHRKPNLVWRDHEARVRAGGPLSPALPEITLGHSNGISIAAVSLNRSLIGLDAEPLDLPRPRNLLTMMTSGEELQYLEQLWEIDARVGMQEATRTWVVKEAVQKACGLGMHVPPQTFTVLNCDEV
;
A
#
# COMPACT_ATOMS: atom_id res chain seq x y z
N MET A 1 16.85 -18.21 -14.58
CA MET A 1 15.96 -17.27 -13.88
C MET A 1 16.80 -16.04 -13.58
N VAL A 2 16.34 -14.86 -13.96
CA VAL A 2 17.08 -13.61 -13.72
C VAL A 2 16.70 -13.09 -12.34
N ASP A 3 17.68 -12.66 -11.55
CA ASP A 3 17.42 -12.03 -10.26
C ASP A 3 16.69 -10.70 -10.46
N TRP A 4 15.62 -10.49 -9.69
CA TRP A 4 14.90 -9.22 -9.73
C TRP A 4 15.80 -8.07 -9.28
N GLN A 5 15.66 -6.92 -9.93
CA GLN A 5 16.33 -5.69 -9.58
C GLN A 5 15.31 -4.54 -9.47
N PRO A 6 15.52 -3.56 -8.57
CA PRO A 6 14.71 -2.36 -8.51
C PRO A 6 14.67 -1.64 -9.86
N ALA A 7 13.47 -1.30 -10.35
CA ALA A 7 13.31 -0.58 -11.60
C ALA A 7 13.64 0.92 -11.52
N GLY A 8 13.90 1.42 -10.31
CA GLY A 8 14.25 2.80 -10.04
C GLY A 8 14.52 3.04 -8.56
N LEU A 9 14.75 4.30 -8.21
CA LEU A 9 15.01 4.70 -6.83
C LEU A 9 13.73 4.69 -5.99
N VAL A 10 13.89 4.34 -4.72
CA VAL A 10 12.87 4.62 -3.70
C VAL A 10 12.95 6.10 -3.39
N SER A 11 11.82 6.79 -3.56
CA SER A 11 11.71 8.24 -3.41
C SER A 11 10.70 8.57 -2.31
N PRO A 12 10.92 9.63 -1.52
CA PRO A 12 9.93 10.12 -0.59
C PRO A 12 8.59 10.40 -1.30
N LEU A 13 7.49 10.02 -0.66
CA LEU A 13 6.14 10.42 -1.04
C LEU A 13 5.71 11.50 -0.04
N PRO A 14 5.68 12.79 -0.43
CA PRO A 14 5.28 13.85 0.47
C PRO A 14 3.86 13.63 0.99
N LEU A 15 3.68 13.74 2.30
CA LEU A 15 2.39 13.65 2.96
C LEU A 15 1.91 15.04 3.40
N PRO A 16 0.60 15.28 3.47
CA PRO A 16 0.04 16.48 4.09
C PRO A 16 0.54 16.66 5.53
N GLU A 17 0.67 17.90 5.98
CA GLU A 17 1.08 18.20 7.37
C GLU A 17 0.12 17.58 8.41
N ALA A 18 -1.16 17.43 8.01
CA ALA A 18 -2.21 16.80 8.81
C ALA A 18 -1.89 15.34 9.20
N CYS A 19 -1.05 14.64 8.43
CA CYS A 19 -0.63 13.27 8.74
C CYS A 19 0.40 13.18 9.89
N GLY A 20 0.77 14.33 10.49
CA GLY A 20 1.80 14.41 11.52
C GLY A 20 3.18 14.42 10.88
N LEU A 21 3.75 15.63 10.74
CA LEU A 21 4.99 15.94 10.00
C LEU A 21 6.18 14.99 10.24
N ASP A 22 6.22 14.28 11.37
CA ASP A 22 7.31 13.35 11.71
C ASP A 22 6.83 11.95 12.15
N ASP A 23 5.52 11.69 12.17
CA ASP A 23 4.96 10.43 12.71
C ASP A 23 4.73 9.37 11.63
N VAL A 24 4.53 9.80 10.38
CA VAL A 24 4.30 8.92 9.24
C VAL A 24 5.28 9.26 8.12
N ILE A 25 5.98 8.24 7.62
CA ILE A 25 6.90 8.39 6.50
C ILE A 25 6.41 7.49 5.37
N ALA A 26 6.25 8.05 4.18
CA ALA A 26 5.84 7.33 2.98
C ALA A 26 6.89 7.43 1.89
N VAL A 27 6.98 6.38 1.08
CA VAL A 27 7.84 6.30 -0.10
C VAL A 27 7.10 5.66 -1.26
N TRP A 28 7.59 5.93 -2.46
CA TRP A 28 7.16 5.25 -3.67
C TRP A 28 8.36 4.83 -4.52
N MET A 29 8.15 3.87 -5.40
CA MET A 29 9.11 3.51 -6.45
C MET A 29 8.39 2.98 -7.69
N PRO A 30 9.01 3.04 -8.88
CA PRO A 30 8.48 2.36 -10.05
C PRO A 30 8.59 0.83 -9.91
N VAL A 31 7.57 0.12 -10.40
CA VAL A 31 7.55 -1.35 -10.53
C VAL A 31 8.44 -1.82 -11.69
N GLY A 32 8.55 -0.99 -12.72
CA GLY A 32 9.21 -1.31 -13.99
C GLY A 32 8.24 -1.77 -15.08
N PRO A 33 8.75 -2.03 -16.29
CA PRO A 33 7.93 -2.53 -17.39
C PRO A 33 7.38 -3.93 -17.06
N ILE A 34 6.10 -4.14 -17.35
CA ILE A 34 5.43 -5.42 -17.16
C ILE A 34 5.22 -6.04 -18.54
N ASN A 35 5.93 -7.13 -18.82
CA ASN A 35 5.67 -7.96 -19.98
C ASN A 35 4.95 -9.24 -19.53
N PRO A 36 3.70 -9.50 -19.97
CA PRO A 36 2.95 -10.69 -19.59
C PRO A 36 3.62 -12.01 -19.97
N ASP A 37 4.42 -12.01 -21.03
CA ASP A 37 5.08 -13.20 -21.57
C ASP A 37 6.47 -13.46 -20.95
N GLU A 38 6.91 -12.60 -20.02
CA GLU A 38 8.20 -12.74 -19.37
C GLU A 38 8.17 -13.82 -18.28
N SER A 39 9.28 -14.54 -18.12
CA SER A 39 9.41 -15.51 -17.03
C SER A 39 9.41 -14.80 -15.67
N LEU A 40 8.85 -15.45 -14.64
CA LEU A 40 8.94 -14.94 -13.27
C LEU A 40 10.41 -14.70 -12.86
N PRO A 41 10.75 -13.52 -12.33
CA PRO A 41 12.09 -13.25 -11.84
C PRO A 41 12.35 -14.00 -10.53
N ASN A 42 13.62 -14.22 -10.20
CA ASN A 42 14.01 -14.78 -8.92
C ASN A 42 13.89 -13.69 -7.84
N LEU A 43 13.02 -13.92 -6.85
CA LEU A 43 12.74 -13.00 -5.76
C LEU A 43 13.42 -13.38 -4.43
N SER A 44 14.24 -14.44 -4.40
CA SER A 44 14.85 -14.96 -3.17
C SER A 44 15.73 -13.96 -2.41
N ASN A 45 16.33 -13.01 -3.11
CA ASN A 45 17.19 -11.97 -2.53
C ASN A 45 16.45 -10.67 -2.20
N VAL A 46 15.14 -10.59 -2.48
CA VAL A 46 14.35 -9.40 -2.18
C VAL A 46 13.99 -9.41 -0.68
N PRO A 47 14.36 -8.37 0.09
CA PRO A 47 14.04 -8.34 1.52
C PRO A 47 12.53 -8.38 1.76
N LEU A 48 12.11 -8.93 2.90
CA LEU A 48 10.70 -9.03 3.32
C LEU A 48 9.78 -9.84 2.38
N VAL A 49 10.32 -10.46 1.33
CA VAL A 49 9.60 -11.40 0.48
C VAL A 49 9.60 -12.78 1.13
N ASP A 50 8.43 -13.41 1.16
CA ASP A 50 8.27 -14.80 1.56
C ASP A 50 8.29 -15.72 0.32
N ALA A 51 9.19 -16.70 0.33
CA ALA A 51 9.38 -17.62 -0.80
C ALA A 51 8.14 -18.47 -1.09
N PHE A 52 7.37 -18.85 -0.06
CA PHE A 52 6.13 -19.61 -0.24
C PHE A 52 5.04 -18.73 -0.83
N GLU A 53 4.90 -17.47 -0.38
CA GLU A 53 3.94 -16.52 -0.94
C GLU A 53 4.18 -16.33 -2.44
N VAL A 54 5.41 -16.04 -2.86
CA VAL A 54 5.72 -15.77 -4.26
C VAL A 54 5.61 -17.00 -5.15
N SER A 55 5.75 -18.21 -4.59
CA SER A 55 5.56 -19.45 -5.34
C SER A 55 4.12 -19.63 -5.86
N THR A 56 3.15 -18.91 -5.27
CA THR A 56 1.74 -18.92 -5.67
C THR A 56 1.40 -17.92 -6.78
N PHE A 57 2.34 -17.08 -7.21
CA PHE A 57 2.05 -16.03 -8.18
C PHE A 57 1.93 -16.59 -9.59
N GLY A 58 0.77 -16.37 -10.20
CA GLY A 58 0.49 -16.81 -11.57
C GLY A 58 0.91 -15.82 -12.67
N THR A 59 1.36 -14.60 -12.33
CA THR A 59 1.72 -13.58 -13.32
C THR A 59 2.97 -12.80 -12.94
N PRO A 60 3.80 -12.40 -13.93
CA PRO A 60 4.95 -11.51 -13.71
C PRO A 60 4.56 -10.19 -13.07
N LYS A 61 3.42 -9.61 -13.49
CA LYS A 61 2.86 -8.39 -12.91
C LYS A 61 2.82 -8.47 -11.38
N ARG A 62 2.17 -9.51 -10.83
CA ARG A 62 2.00 -9.66 -9.39
C ARG A 62 3.32 -9.86 -8.66
N ALA A 63 4.28 -10.56 -9.28
CA ALA A 63 5.61 -10.74 -8.73
C ALA A 63 6.40 -9.43 -8.65
N LEU A 64 6.34 -8.61 -9.71
CA LEU A 64 7.04 -7.32 -9.78
C LEU A 64 6.43 -6.29 -8.81
N GLU A 65 5.10 -6.18 -8.77
CA GLU A 65 4.38 -5.31 -7.84
C GLU A 65 4.69 -5.69 -6.39
N HIS A 66 4.68 -6.98 -6.08
CA HIS A 66 5.03 -7.46 -4.75
C HIS A 66 6.50 -7.15 -4.39
N ALA A 67 7.45 -7.51 -5.27
CA ALA A 67 8.87 -7.30 -5.02
C ALA A 67 9.21 -5.82 -4.80
N SER A 68 8.68 -4.94 -5.65
CA SER A 68 8.88 -3.49 -5.53
C SER A 68 8.27 -2.91 -4.24
N ALA A 69 7.04 -3.29 -3.85
CA ALA A 69 6.46 -2.83 -2.60
C ALA A 69 7.26 -3.30 -1.37
N ARG A 70 7.75 -4.55 -1.37
CA ARG A 70 8.62 -5.08 -0.30
C ARG A 70 9.97 -4.36 -0.26
N TYR A 71 10.56 -4.09 -1.42
CA TYR A 71 11.81 -3.37 -1.52
C TYR A 71 11.70 -1.91 -1.05
N ALA A 72 10.62 -1.22 -1.42
CA ALA A 72 10.32 0.14 -0.94
C ALA A 72 10.21 0.17 0.59
N LEU A 73 9.43 -0.74 1.18
CA LEU A 73 9.32 -0.87 2.63
C LEU A 73 10.66 -1.20 3.30
N ALA A 74 11.43 -2.13 2.73
CA ALA A 74 12.73 -2.50 3.27
C ALA A 74 13.71 -1.32 3.26
N THR A 75 13.67 -0.48 2.24
CA THR A 75 14.51 0.72 2.15
C THR A 75 14.13 1.71 3.24
N LEU A 76 12.84 2.04 3.33
CA LEU A 76 12.28 2.89 4.37
C LEU A 76 12.62 2.39 5.79
N LEU A 77 12.51 1.08 6.06
CA LEU A 77 12.85 0.49 7.35
C LEU A 77 14.34 0.63 7.71
N ARG A 78 15.24 0.51 6.73
CA ARG A 78 16.69 0.77 6.94
C ARG A 78 16.94 2.21 7.31
N ASP A 79 16.27 3.14 6.64
CA ASP A 79 16.45 4.57 6.88
C ASP A 79 16.04 4.97 8.31
N ILE A 80 15.08 4.27 8.89
CA ILE A 80 14.64 4.46 10.29
C ILE A 80 15.30 3.50 11.30
N GLY A 81 16.36 2.78 10.89
CA GLY A 81 17.24 2.04 11.79
C GLY A 81 16.88 0.56 12.04
N PHE A 82 15.99 -0.04 11.26
CA PHE A 82 15.74 -1.48 11.29
C PHE A 82 16.53 -2.21 10.20
N ASP A 83 17.00 -3.43 10.49
CA ASP A 83 17.48 -4.33 9.44
C ASP A 83 16.30 -5.14 8.87
N PRO A 84 15.93 -5.00 7.58
CA PRO A 84 14.85 -5.76 6.97
C PRO A 84 15.10 -7.27 6.94
N PHE A 85 16.35 -7.74 7.05
CA PHE A 85 16.65 -9.17 7.15
C PHE A 85 16.36 -9.74 8.54
N ASP A 86 16.23 -8.89 9.56
CA ASP A 86 15.82 -9.27 10.91
C ASP A 86 14.30 -9.24 11.09
N LEU A 87 13.56 -8.87 10.03
CA LEU A 87 12.13 -8.74 10.02
C LEU A 87 11.46 -9.71 9.04
N ARG A 88 10.16 -9.90 9.24
CA ARG A 88 9.24 -10.54 8.30
C ARG A 88 7.95 -9.76 8.26
N VAL A 89 7.28 -9.82 7.11
CA VAL A 89 5.89 -9.35 7.01
C VAL A 89 4.98 -10.56 7.08
N VAL A 90 4.10 -10.57 8.07
CA VAL A 90 3.02 -11.56 8.19
C VAL A 90 1.69 -10.91 7.86
N ARG A 91 0.68 -11.73 7.58
CA ARG A 91 -0.68 -11.26 7.37
C ARG A 91 -1.61 -11.83 8.43
N ASP A 92 -2.52 -10.99 8.92
CA ASP A 92 -3.59 -11.45 9.81
C ASP A 92 -4.73 -12.12 9.01
N GLU A 93 -5.82 -12.46 9.69
CA GLU A 93 -7.01 -13.09 9.11
C GLU A 93 -7.70 -12.24 8.03
N HIS A 94 -7.56 -10.91 8.09
CA HIS A 94 -8.08 -9.96 7.12
C HIS A 94 -7.04 -9.57 6.06
N ARG A 95 -5.89 -10.25 6.07
CA ARG A 95 -4.77 -10.08 5.15
C ARG A 95 -4.00 -8.77 5.29
N LYS A 96 -4.18 -8.04 6.39
CA LYS A 96 -3.41 -6.83 6.68
C LYS A 96 -1.94 -7.20 6.94
N PRO A 97 -0.98 -6.55 6.28
CA PRO A 97 0.44 -6.80 6.53
C PRO A 97 0.87 -6.23 7.88
N ASN A 98 1.61 -7.02 8.67
CA ASN A 98 2.17 -6.62 9.96
C ASN A 98 3.65 -7.01 10.01
N LEU A 99 4.48 -6.18 10.65
CA LEU A 99 5.88 -6.51 10.90
C LEU A 99 6.04 -7.40 12.14
N VAL A 100 6.90 -8.41 12.02
CA VAL A 100 7.36 -9.21 13.15
C VAL A 100 8.86 -9.42 13.05
N TRP A 101 9.51 -9.63 14.20
CA TRP A 101 10.88 -10.12 14.22
C TRP A 101 10.95 -11.49 13.53
N ARG A 102 11.98 -11.69 12.70
CA ARG A 102 12.18 -12.93 11.96
C ARG A 102 12.34 -14.13 12.91
N ASP A 103 13.04 -13.94 14.01
CA ASP A 103 13.23 -14.97 15.02
C ASP A 103 13.70 -14.33 16.33
N HIS A 104 13.94 -15.17 17.33
CA HIS A 104 14.43 -14.74 18.62
C HIS A 104 15.81 -14.08 18.52
N GLU A 105 16.72 -14.61 17.69
CA GLU A 105 18.08 -14.08 17.54
C GLU A 105 18.08 -12.69 16.91
N ALA A 106 17.23 -12.47 15.90
CA ALA A 106 17.00 -11.17 15.26
C ALA A 106 16.53 -10.13 16.28
N ARG A 107 15.55 -10.51 17.13
CA ARG A 107 15.10 -9.64 18.22
C ARG A 107 16.22 -9.37 19.24
N VAL A 108 17.04 -10.37 19.57
CA VAL A 108 18.18 -10.21 20.49
C VAL A 108 19.23 -9.26 19.91
N ARG A 109 19.57 -9.38 18.62
CA ARG A 109 20.47 -8.44 17.91
C ARG A 109 19.96 -7.00 17.99
N ALA A 110 18.64 -6.81 17.92
CA ALA A 110 18.00 -5.50 18.04
C ALA A 110 17.86 -4.99 19.50
N GLY A 111 18.39 -5.70 20.51
CA GLY A 111 18.33 -5.28 21.92
C GLY A 111 17.45 -6.16 22.82
N GLY A 112 16.92 -7.26 22.31
CA GLY A 112 16.20 -8.27 23.08
C GLY A 112 14.94 -7.71 23.75
N PRO A 113 14.81 -7.74 25.09
CA PRO A 113 13.70 -7.11 25.79
C PRO A 113 13.59 -5.59 25.56
N LEU A 114 14.70 -4.94 25.24
CA LEU A 114 14.77 -3.51 24.94
C LEU A 114 14.69 -3.21 23.43
N SER A 115 14.39 -4.22 22.60
CA SER A 115 14.24 -4.02 21.16
C SER A 115 13.20 -2.93 20.86
N PRO A 116 13.45 -2.05 19.87
CA PRO A 116 12.48 -1.04 19.48
C PRO A 116 11.15 -1.69 19.08
N ALA A 117 10.05 -0.97 19.36
CA ALA A 117 8.75 -1.40 18.88
C ALA A 117 8.73 -1.33 17.35
N LEU A 118 8.17 -2.36 16.70
CA LEU A 118 8.02 -2.35 15.25
C LEU A 118 6.96 -1.33 14.84
N PRO A 119 7.19 -0.54 13.78
CA PRO A 119 6.22 0.44 13.31
C PRO A 119 5.01 -0.27 12.68
N GLU A 120 3.89 0.45 12.63
CA GLU A 120 2.76 0.06 11.79
C GLU A 120 3.13 0.26 10.32
N ILE A 121 2.68 -0.61 9.43
CA ILE A 121 2.98 -0.55 7.99
C ILE A 121 1.73 -0.56 7.12
N THR A 122 1.85 0.05 5.95
CA THR A 122 0.87 -0.11 4.86
C THR A 122 1.58 -0.13 3.52
N LEU A 123 1.02 -0.88 2.57
CA LEU A 123 1.62 -1.14 1.26
C LEU A 123 0.53 -1.06 0.19
N GLY A 124 0.91 -0.59 -0.99
CA GLY A 124 0.04 -0.55 -2.14
C GLY A 124 0.84 -0.60 -3.43
N HIS A 125 0.14 -0.84 -4.52
CA HIS A 125 0.66 -0.69 -5.86
C HIS A 125 -0.47 -0.32 -6.80
N SER A 126 -0.20 0.55 -7.75
CA SER A 126 -1.13 0.87 -8.83
C SER A 126 -0.35 1.35 -10.04
N ASN A 127 -0.83 0.96 -11.22
CA ASN A 127 -0.39 1.45 -12.52
C ASN A 127 1.14 1.65 -12.68
N GLY A 128 1.93 0.66 -12.27
CA GLY A 128 3.39 0.68 -12.44
C GLY A 128 4.17 1.41 -11.33
N ILE A 129 3.51 1.83 -10.25
CA ILE A 129 4.16 2.28 -9.01
C ILE A 129 3.81 1.37 -7.84
N SER A 130 4.73 1.30 -6.88
CA SER A 130 4.53 0.71 -5.56
C SER A 130 4.77 1.76 -4.50
N ILE A 131 3.94 1.75 -3.45
CA ILE A 131 3.98 2.68 -2.33
C ILE A 131 4.09 1.90 -1.02
N ALA A 132 4.78 2.49 -0.05
CA ALA A 132 4.90 1.97 1.30
C ALA A 132 4.92 3.12 2.30
N ALA A 133 4.33 2.91 3.47
CA ALA A 133 4.45 3.84 4.58
C ALA A 133 4.63 3.12 5.92
N VAL A 134 5.28 3.82 6.85
CA VAL A 134 5.41 3.43 8.26
C VAL A 134 4.84 4.51 9.16
N SER A 135 4.22 4.11 10.26
CA SER A 135 3.90 5.00 11.38
C SER A 135 4.83 4.69 12.55
N LEU A 136 5.63 5.69 12.94
CA LEU A 136 6.62 5.60 14.00
C LEU A 136 5.99 5.55 15.39
N ASN A 137 4.87 6.25 15.57
CA ASN A 137 4.09 6.21 16.80
C ASN A 137 3.15 4.98 16.89
N ARG A 138 3.11 4.15 15.84
CA ARG A 138 2.28 2.94 15.68
C ARG A 138 0.78 3.22 15.60
N SER A 139 0.40 4.43 15.19
CA SER A 139 -0.97 4.71 14.81
C SER A 139 -1.34 3.86 13.61
N LEU A 140 -2.60 3.42 13.55
CA LEU A 140 -3.12 2.69 12.40
C LEU A 140 -3.10 3.61 11.18
N ILE A 141 -2.43 3.16 10.11
CA ILE A 141 -2.30 3.92 8.87
C ILE A 141 -2.77 3.10 7.68
N GLY A 142 -3.30 3.79 6.68
CA GLY A 142 -3.65 3.23 5.39
C GLY A 142 -3.23 4.19 4.29
N LEU A 143 -2.60 3.64 3.24
CA LEU A 143 -2.14 4.41 2.10
C LEU A 143 -2.63 3.74 0.83
N ASP A 144 -3.21 4.52 -0.07
CA ASP A 144 -3.63 4.07 -1.39
C ASP A 144 -3.29 5.13 -2.44
N ALA A 145 -3.08 4.70 -3.68
CA ALA A 145 -2.78 5.58 -4.79
C ALA A 145 -3.35 4.99 -6.07
N GLU A 146 -4.02 5.82 -6.86
CA GLU A 146 -4.59 5.43 -8.15
C GLU A 146 -4.35 6.54 -9.19
N PRO A 147 -4.12 6.17 -10.46
CA PRO A 147 -4.01 7.12 -11.57
C PRO A 147 -5.32 7.90 -11.79
N LEU A 148 -5.23 9.22 -11.88
CA LEU A 148 -6.39 10.07 -12.22
C LEU A 148 -6.78 10.00 -13.71
N ASP A 149 -5.88 9.51 -14.56
CA ASP A 149 -6.05 9.36 -16.01
C ASP A 149 -6.52 7.96 -16.44
N LEU A 150 -6.58 6.98 -15.52
CA LEU A 150 -7.28 5.70 -15.71
C LEU A 150 -8.49 5.57 -14.78
N PRO A 151 -9.51 6.41 -14.97
CA PRO A 151 -10.56 6.58 -13.99
C PRO A 151 -11.61 5.47 -14.00
N ARG A 152 -12.29 5.34 -12.86
CA ARG A 152 -13.30 4.31 -12.63
C ARG A 152 -14.57 4.54 -13.46
N PRO A 153 -15.17 3.47 -14.01
CA PRO A 153 -16.42 3.60 -14.74
C PRO A 153 -17.59 3.87 -13.77
N ARG A 154 -18.56 4.66 -14.23
CA ARG A 154 -19.73 5.12 -13.45
C ARG A 154 -20.52 3.98 -12.80
N ASN A 155 -20.58 2.82 -13.42
CA ASN A 155 -21.30 1.67 -12.88
C ASN A 155 -20.71 1.12 -11.57
N LEU A 156 -19.48 1.51 -11.18
CA LEU A 156 -18.92 1.15 -9.88
C LEU A 156 -19.44 2.02 -8.73
N LEU A 157 -20.04 3.20 -9.01
CA LEU A 157 -20.45 4.16 -7.98
C LEU A 157 -21.33 3.53 -6.90
N THR A 158 -22.33 2.76 -7.31
CA THR A 158 -23.27 2.07 -6.40
C THR A 158 -22.61 0.95 -5.60
N MET A 159 -21.45 0.45 -6.04
CA MET A 159 -20.68 -0.54 -5.30
C MET A 159 -19.76 0.09 -4.26
N MET A 160 -19.36 1.35 -4.44
CA MET A 160 -18.41 2.05 -3.56
C MET A 160 -19.05 3.09 -2.62
N THR A 161 -20.21 3.64 -2.98
CA THR A 161 -20.83 4.78 -2.28
C THR A 161 -22.32 4.53 -2.06
N SER A 162 -22.90 5.25 -1.10
CA SER A 162 -24.34 5.25 -0.84
C SER A 162 -24.81 6.63 -0.38
N GLY A 163 -26.12 6.83 -0.29
CA GLY A 163 -26.70 8.06 0.26
C GLY A 163 -26.28 9.33 -0.50
N GLU A 164 -25.91 10.37 0.24
CA GLU A 164 -25.53 11.69 -0.29
C GLU A 164 -24.26 11.65 -1.14
N GLU A 165 -23.29 10.81 -0.76
CA GLU A 165 -22.02 10.66 -1.50
C GLU A 165 -22.26 10.10 -2.91
N LEU A 166 -23.15 9.11 -3.05
CA LEU A 166 -23.57 8.59 -4.35
C LEU A 166 -24.27 9.67 -5.18
N GLN A 167 -25.20 10.41 -4.58
CA GLN A 167 -25.94 11.48 -5.28
C GLN A 167 -25.00 12.57 -5.78
N TYR A 168 -24.02 12.97 -4.96
CA TYR A 168 -23.01 13.94 -5.32
C TYR A 168 -22.18 13.49 -6.54
N LEU A 169 -21.66 12.25 -6.51
CA LEU A 169 -20.88 11.71 -7.63
C LEU A 169 -21.73 11.60 -8.90
N GLU A 170 -22.97 11.10 -8.80
CA GLU A 170 -23.89 11.04 -9.94
C GLU A 170 -24.14 12.42 -10.57
N GLN A 171 -24.33 13.46 -9.76
CA GLN A 171 -24.49 14.83 -10.25
C GLN A 171 -23.23 15.35 -10.96
N LEU A 172 -22.05 15.10 -10.42
CA LEU A 172 -20.79 15.48 -11.08
C LEU A 172 -20.64 14.80 -12.44
N TRP A 173 -21.00 13.52 -12.54
CA TRP A 173 -21.00 12.78 -13.81
C TRP A 173 -21.95 13.38 -14.85
N GLU A 174 -23.10 13.89 -14.44
CA GLU A 174 -24.05 14.58 -15.34
C GLU A 174 -23.53 15.96 -15.79
N ILE A 175 -22.77 16.66 -14.94
CA ILE A 175 -22.19 17.97 -15.26
C ILE A 175 -20.99 17.81 -16.20
N ASP A 176 -20.03 16.97 -15.82
CA ASP A 176 -18.83 16.64 -16.60
C ASP A 176 -18.34 15.24 -16.21
N ALA A 177 -18.50 14.30 -17.13
CA ALA A 177 -18.12 12.90 -16.93
C ALA A 177 -16.63 12.73 -16.54
N ARG A 178 -15.73 13.61 -17.00
CA ARG A 178 -14.31 13.56 -16.66
C ARG A 178 -14.08 14.00 -15.22
N VAL A 179 -14.79 15.04 -14.76
CA VAL A 179 -14.75 15.47 -13.36
C VAL A 179 -15.33 14.39 -12.46
N GLY A 180 -16.50 13.85 -12.80
CA GLY A 180 -17.12 12.74 -12.06
C GLY A 180 -16.22 11.50 -11.97
N MET A 181 -15.49 11.18 -13.05
CA MET A 181 -14.47 10.12 -13.09
C MET A 181 -13.33 10.31 -12.08
N GLN A 182 -12.74 11.50 -12.10
CA GLN A 182 -11.61 11.83 -11.23
C GLN A 182 -12.06 11.84 -9.78
N GLU A 183 -13.24 12.39 -9.51
CA GLU A 183 -13.79 12.43 -8.16
C GLU A 183 -14.14 11.04 -7.63
N ALA A 184 -14.75 10.18 -8.44
CA ALA A 184 -14.96 8.79 -8.07
C ALA A 184 -13.64 8.06 -7.75
N THR A 185 -12.56 8.39 -8.46
CA THR A 185 -11.24 7.82 -8.18
C THR A 185 -10.69 8.34 -6.85
N ARG A 186 -10.81 9.64 -6.56
CA ARG A 186 -10.42 10.22 -5.26
C ARG A 186 -11.21 9.60 -4.10
N THR A 187 -12.54 9.55 -4.22
CA THR A 187 -13.41 8.93 -3.21
C THR A 187 -13.00 7.48 -2.94
N TRP A 188 -12.66 6.71 -3.99
CA TRP A 188 -12.21 5.34 -3.83
C TRP A 188 -10.88 5.26 -3.06
N VAL A 189 -9.88 6.05 -3.45
CA VAL A 189 -8.56 6.06 -2.79
C VAL A 189 -8.69 6.35 -1.30
N VAL A 190 -9.51 7.33 -0.94
CA VAL A 190 -9.73 7.68 0.48
C VAL A 190 -10.44 6.53 1.22
N LYS A 191 -11.44 5.89 0.61
CA LYS A 191 -12.13 4.74 1.21
C LYS A 191 -11.20 3.55 1.43
N GLU A 192 -10.38 3.20 0.45
CA GLU A 192 -9.39 2.13 0.57
C GLU A 192 -8.34 2.46 1.63
N ALA A 193 -7.89 3.71 1.71
CA ALA A 193 -6.99 4.15 2.79
C ALA A 193 -7.62 3.92 4.18
N VAL A 194 -8.88 4.32 4.38
CA VAL A 194 -9.62 4.05 5.63
C VAL A 194 -9.73 2.54 5.90
N GLN A 195 -10.11 1.74 4.91
CA GLN A 195 -10.24 0.28 5.07
C GLN A 195 -8.91 -0.40 5.41
N LYS A 196 -7.80 0.05 4.81
CA LYS A 196 -6.44 -0.42 5.11
C LYS A 196 -6.03 -0.04 6.53
N ALA A 197 -6.31 1.19 6.97
CA ALA A 197 -6.03 1.64 8.33
C ALA A 197 -6.79 0.78 9.36
N CYS A 198 -8.09 0.57 9.14
CA CYS A 198 -8.91 -0.30 9.99
C CYS A 198 -8.41 -1.75 10.04
N GLY A 199 -7.70 -2.22 9.02
CA GLY A 199 -7.20 -3.59 8.95
C GLY A 199 -8.24 -4.64 8.63
N LEU A 200 -9.46 -4.23 8.24
CA LEU A 200 -10.59 -5.12 7.98
C LEU A 200 -10.80 -5.35 6.47
N GLY A 201 -10.14 -4.56 5.62
CA GLY A 201 -10.36 -4.62 4.17
C GLY A 201 -11.84 -4.51 3.81
N MET A 202 -12.31 -5.37 2.91
CA MET A 202 -13.71 -5.39 2.47
C MET A 202 -14.71 -5.92 3.51
N HIS A 203 -14.27 -6.31 4.71
CA HIS A 203 -15.20 -6.55 5.83
C HIS A 203 -15.82 -5.26 6.36
N VAL A 204 -15.25 -4.10 6.03
CA VAL A 204 -15.93 -2.81 6.09
C VAL A 204 -16.38 -2.47 4.68
N PRO A 205 -17.65 -2.69 4.30
CA PRO A 205 -18.08 -2.39 2.94
C PRO A 205 -17.98 -0.89 2.67
N PRO A 206 -17.47 -0.45 1.52
CA PRO A 206 -17.20 0.97 1.24
C PRO A 206 -18.48 1.84 1.26
N GLN A 207 -19.65 1.22 1.12
CA GLN A 207 -20.97 1.87 1.18
C GLN A 207 -21.42 2.23 2.61
N THR A 208 -20.79 1.66 3.65
CA THR A 208 -21.24 1.83 5.04
C THR A 208 -20.67 3.07 5.72
N PHE A 209 -19.79 3.81 5.05
CA PHE A 209 -19.20 5.06 5.55
C PHE A 209 -19.05 6.05 4.40
N THR A 210 -18.97 7.33 4.72
CA THR A 210 -18.81 8.42 3.74
C THR A 210 -17.45 9.07 3.90
N VAL A 211 -16.86 9.50 2.79
CA VAL A 211 -15.64 10.34 2.76
C VAL A 211 -15.92 11.65 2.01
N LEU A 212 -17.20 11.99 1.82
CA LEU A 212 -17.63 13.24 1.22
C LEU A 212 -17.11 14.42 2.05
N ASN A 213 -16.49 15.41 1.40
CA ASN A 213 -15.84 16.57 2.02
C ASN A 213 -14.64 16.22 2.94
N CYS A 214 -14.06 15.03 2.80
CA CYS A 214 -12.76 14.74 3.38
C CYS A 214 -11.68 15.27 2.44
N ASP A 215 -11.34 16.55 2.61
CA ASP A 215 -10.25 17.19 1.85
C ASP A 215 -8.85 16.79 2.39
N GLU A 216 -8.81 16.18 3.59
CA GLU A 216 -7.60 15.75 4.28
C GLU A 216 -7.81 14.38 4.92
N VAL A 217 -6.94 13.42 4.57
CA VAL A 217 -6.67 12.17 5.32
C VAL A 217 -5.16 11.99 5.42
#